data_AF-A0A2D7ESS1-F1
#
_entry.id   AF-A0A2D7ESS1-F1
#
_cell.length_a   1.000
_cell.length_b   1.000
_cell.length_c   1.000
_cell.angle_alpha   90.00
_cell.angle_beta   90.00
_cell.angle_gamma   90.00
#
_symmetry.space_group_name_H-M   'P 1'
#
loop_
_entity.id
_entity.type
_entity.pdbx_description
1 polymer ?
#
loop_
_entity_poly.entity_id
_entity_poly.type
_entity_poly.pdbx_seq_one_letter_code
_entity_poly.pdbx_strand_id
1 'polypeptide(L)'
;MSDEYILDDVIETFSDEDTLLSDIQNNPVKWLLSLAIIAPGMAYTMAAEPSYTEAMINWGLPENLDWILAILVTGQLFIAPLSCYILARTGNLAPGLFIAMGGSAILLANPMEIAEFSEVFGWPFAIFCIALTIPMLYVLKSKKKLLDPGKERTTWCTLLSASLLVFTIAAIVPSSGVALADFSCEDEVGNLLSEVDVLSGTSDACSALTYRYAPILGMVLAIGYAWPKGKKIIDDLSDDFLDGLKD
;
A
#
# COMPACT_ATOMS: atom_id res chain seq x y z
N MET A 1 16.10 -25.93 0.41
CA MET A 1 15.72 -25.79 -1.01
C MET A 1 15.12 -24.41 -1.09
N SER A 2 15.74 -23.57 -1.90
CA SER A 2 15.80 -22.10 -1.89
C SER A 2 14.44 -21.38 -1.84
N ASP A 3 14.18 -20.69 -0.74
CA ASP A 3 13.04 -19.76 -0.55
C ASP A 3 13.22 -18.44 -1.34
N GLU A 4 14.41 -18.18 -1.87
CA GLU A 4 14.79 -16.99 -2.67
C GLU A 4 14.03 -16.86 -4.01
N TYR A 5 13.29 -17.90 -4.43
CA TYR A 5 12.57 -17.93 -5.71
C TYR A 5 11.05 -17.80 -5.57
N ILE A 6 10.49 -17.66 -4.36
CA ILE A 6 9.03 -17.69 -4.20
C ILE A 6 8.38 -16.44 -4.82
N LEU A 7 8.99 -15.27 -4.67
CA LEU A 7 8.50 -14.02 -5.27
C LEU A 7 8.70 -14.01 -6.79
N ASP A 8 9.87 -14.44 -7.26
CA ASP A 8 10.14 -14.55 -8.70
C ASP A 8 9.22 -15.55 -9.38
N ASP A 9 9.00 -16.73 -8.80
CA ASP A 9 8.04 -17.72 -9.31
C ASP A 9 6.60 -17.17 -9.31
N VAL A 10 6.25 -16.36 -8.30
CA VAL A 10 4.92 -15.75 -8.16
C VAL A 10 4.73 -14.64 -9.20
N ILE A 11 5.75 -13.81 -9.42
CA ILE A 11 5.77 -12.77 -10.45
C ILE A 11 5.73 -13.41 -11.83
N GLU A 12 6.51 -14.47 -12.07
CA GLU A 12 6.52 -15.21 -13.32
C GLU A 12 5.15 -15.84 -13.60
N THR A 13 4.53 -16.50 -12.60
CA THR A 13 3.18 -17.09 -12.74
C THR A 13 2.10 -16.01 -12.94
N PHE A 14 2.24 -14.81 -12.36
CA PHE A 14 1.32 -13.69 -12.61
C PHE A 14 1.58 -13.06 -13.98
N SER A 15 2.85 -13.01 -14.40
CA SER A 15 3.34 -12.46 -15.66
C SER A 15 3.26 -13.48 -16.81
N ASP A 16 2.66 -14.66 -16.61
CA ASP A 16 2.39 -15.62 -17.67
C ASP A 16 1.58 -14.90 -18.74
N GLU A 17 2.29 -14.48 -19.79
CA GLU A 17 1.84 -13.46 -20.75
C GLU A 17 0.52 -13.88 -21.39
N ASP A 18 0.31 -15.18 -21.58
CA ASP A 18 -0.91 -15.75 -22.18
C ASP A 18 -2.15 -15.56 -21.30
N THR A 19 -2.02 -15.62 -19.97
CA THR A 19 -3.15 -15.46 -19.03
C THR A 19 -3.53 -13.99 -18.86
N LEU A 20 -2.53 -13.11 -18.77
CA LEU A 20 -2.73 -11.66 -18.72
C LEU A 20 -3.23 -11.10 -20.04
N LEU A 21 -2.66 -11.50 -21.19
CA LEU A 21 -3.13 -11.07 -22.51
C LEU A 21 -4.56 -11.53 -22.76
N SER A 22 -4.90 -12.77 -22.38
CA SER A 22 -6.27 -13.27 -22.40
C SER A 22 -7.21 -12.39 -21.56
N ASP A 23 -6.85 -12.05 -20.33
CA ASP A 23 -7.72 -11.22 -19.47
C ASP A 23 -7.82 -9.77 -19.96
N ILE A 24 -6.74 -9.19 -20.49
CA ILE A 24 -6.73 -7.86 -21.10
C ILE A 24 -7.64 -7.83 -22.33
N GLN A 25 -7.59 -8.85 -23.17
CA GLN A 25 -8.45 -8.96 -24.35
C GLN A 25 -9.92 -9.15 -23.98
N ASN A 26 -10.21 -9.89 -22.91
CA ASN A 26 -11.58 -10.15 -22.45
C ASN A 26 -12.18 -8.98 -21.64
N ASN A 27 -11.35 -8.17 -20.96
CA ASN A 27 -11.78 -7.08 -20.08
C ASN A 27 -11.05 -5.75 -20.34
N PRO A 28 -10.99 -5.24 -21.58
CA PRO A 28 -10.12 -4.10 -21.94
C PRO A 28 -10.49 -2.81 -21.22
N VAL A 29 -11.80 -2.58 -20.97
CA VAL A 29 -12.28 -1.37 -20.29
C VAL A 29 -11.80 -1.32 -18.83
N LYS A 30 -11.76 -2.45 -18.13
CA LYS A 30 -11.34 -2.51 -16.73
C LYS A 30 -9.84 -2.28 -16.59
N TRP A 31 -9.06 -2.82 -17.54
CA TRP A 31 -7.62 -2.60 -17.64
C TRP A 31 -7.27 -1.17 -18.05
N LEU A 32 -8.03 -0.57 -18.96
CA LEU A 32 -7.84 0.84 -19.30
C LEU A 32 -8.16 1.76 -18.12
N LEU A 33 -9.22 1.46 -17.37
CA LEU A 33 -9.56 2.18 -16.15
C LEU A 33 -8.50 1.99 -15.06
N SER A 34 -7.97 0.79 -14.87
CA SER A 34 -6.91 0.55 -13.88
C SER A 34 -5.63 1.32 -14.24
N LEU A 35 -5.24 1.33 -15.53
CA LEU A 35 -4.13 2.13 -16.01
C LEU A 35 -4.37 3.63 -15.85
N ALA A 36 -5.57 4.12 -16.16
CA ALA A 36 -5.91 5.53 -16.00
C ALA A 36 -5.85 6.01 -14.55
N ILE A 37 -6.11 5.11 -13.59
CA ILE A 37 -6.03 5.38 -12.15
C ILE A 37 -4.58 5.41 -11.65
N ILE A 38 -3.74 4.48 -12.12
CA ILE A 38 -2.38 4.30 -11.58
C ILE A 38 -1.35 5.14 -12.33
N ALA A 39 -1.45 5.25 -13.66
CA ALA A 39 -0.41 5.87 -14.48
C ALA A 39 -0.13 7.34 -14.11
N PRO A 40 -1.12 8.20 -13.81
CA PRO A 40 -0.83 9.58 -13.41
C PRO A 40 -0.12 9.66 -12.05
N GLY A 41 -0.51 8.82 -11.10
CA GLY A 41 0.16 8.74 -9.80
C GLY A 41 1.60 8.25 -9.92
N MET A 42 1.86 7.24 -10.76
CA MET A 42 3.22 6.78 -11.03
C MET A 42 4.05 7.81 -11.81
N ALA A 43 3.44 8.54 -12.76
CA ALA A 43 4.14 9.62 -13.45
C ALA A 43 4.59 10.70 -12.48
N TYR A 44 3.74 11.06 -11.51
CA TYR A 44 4.11 11.96 -10.42
C TYR A 44 5.26 11.42 -9.57
N THR A 45 5.16 10.16 -9.12
CA THR A 45 6.20 9.54 -8.29
C THR A 45 7.56 9.49 -9.00
N MET A 46 7.55 9.30 -10.32
CA MET A 46 8.76 9.26 -11.14
C MET A 46 9.34 10.63 -11.47
N ALA A 47 8.51 11.69 -11.45
CA ALA A 47 8.98 13.05 -11.66
C ALA A 47 9.81 13.56 -10.46
N ALA A 48 9.59 12.99 -9.26
CA ALA A 48 10.32 13.31 -8.03
C ALA A 48 10.32 14.82 -7.69
N GLU A 49 9.21 15.48 -8.00
CA GLU A 49 8.98 16.90 -7.72
C GLU A 49 8.48 17.07 -6.28
N PRO A 50 8.79 18.18 -5.61
CA PRO A 50 8.49 18.37 -4.18
C PRO A 50 7.03 18.74 -3.91
N SER A 51 6.24 19.09 -4.93
CA SER A 51 4.80 19.36 -4.78
C SER A 51 4.03 19.08 -6.08
N TYR A 52 2.71 18.86 -5.96
CA TYR A 52 1.82 18.71 -7.12
C TYR A 52 1.89 19.92 -8.06
N THR A 53 1.96 21.13 -7.52
CA THR A 53 2.01 22.36 -8.32
C THR A 53 3.29 22.43 -9.14
N GLU A 54 4.44 22.05 -8.56
CA GLU A 54 5.72 22.04 -9.26
C GLU A 54 5.76 20.96 -10.36
N ALA A 55 5.19 19.77 -10.10
CA ALA A 55 5.04 18.75 -11.14
C ALA A 55 4.19 19.25 -12.32
N MET A 56 3.10 19.95 -12.03
CA MET A 56 2.21 20.49 -13.06
C MET A 56 2.88 21.58 -13.90
N ILE A 57 3.64 22.47 -13.27
CA ILE A 57 4.45 23.48 -13.96
C ILE A 57 5.50 22.81 -14.86
N ASN A 58 6.22 21.80 -14.36
CA ASN A 58 7.24 21.09 -15.12
C ASN A 58 6.65 20.35 -16.33
N TRP A 59 5.45 19.77 -16.18
CA TRP A 59 4.73 19.12 -17.28
C TRP A 59 4.05 20.10 -18.25
N GLY A 60 4.13 21.41 -17.99
CA GLY A 60 3.49 22.44 -18.81
C GLY A 60 1.96 22.39 -18.76
N LEU A 61 1.40 21.84 -17.68
CA LEU A 61 -0.04 21.71 -17.47
C LEU A 61 -0.57 22.85 -16.59
N PRO A 62 -1.87 23.16 -16.68
CA PRO A 62 -2.50 24.19 -15.85
C PRO A 62 -2.42 23.85 -14.35
N GLU A 63 -2.01 24.82 -13.53
CA GLU A 63 -1.89 24.66 -12.06
C GLU A 63 -3.21 24.28 -11.38
N ASN A 64 -4.36 24.68 -11.94
CA ASN A 64 -5.69 24.37 -11.41
C ASN A 64 -6.13 22.91 -11.56
N LEU A 65 -5.23 22.02 -12.02
CA LEU A 65 -5.45 20.58 -12.10
C LEU A 65 -4.64 19.81 -11.03
N ASP A 66 -3.93 20.51 -10.14
CA ASP A 66 -3.25 19.96 -8.96
C ASP A 66 -4.13 19.00 -8.13
N TRP A 67 -5.41 19.33 -7.94
CA TRP A 67 -6.38 18.51 -7.23
C TRP A 67 -6.61 17.14 -7.87
N ILE A 68 -6.40 17.00 -9.18
CA ILE A 68 -6.49 15.71 -9.88
C ILE A 68 -5.35 14.81 -9.42
N LEU A 69 -4.13 15.34 -9.31
CA LEU A 69 -2.99 14.59 -8.81
C LEU A 69 -3.17 14.23 -7.34
N ALA A 70 -3.69 15.15 -6.51
CA ALA A 70 -4.01 14.86 -5.13
C ALA A 70 -5.02 13.69 -5.00
N ILE A 71 -6.03 13.62 -5.88
CA ILE A 71 -6.97 12.47 -5.92
C ILE A 71 -6.28 11.19 -6.39
N LEU A 72 -5.40 11.27 -7.38
CA LEU A 72 -4.76 10.09 -7.98
C LEU A 72 -3.53 9.59 -7.22
N VAL A 73 -2.99 10.39 -6.30
CA VAL A 73 -1.87 10.04 -5.41
C VAL A 73 -2.40 9.80 -4.00
N THR A 74 -2.79 10.83 -3.26
CA THR A 74 -3.31 10.69 -1.88
C THR A 74 -4.63 9.93 -1.84
N GLY A 75 -5.51 10.11 -2.84
CA GLY A 75 -6.75 9.35 -2.92
C GLY A 75 -6.57 7.84 -3.14
N GLN A 76 -5.35 7.36 -3.46
CA GLN A 76 -5.05 5.91 -3.48
C GLN A 76 -5.27 5.24 -2.13
N LEU A 77 -5.26 5.99 -1.02
CA LEU A 77 -5.68 5.51 0.30
C LEU A 77 -7.06 4.83 0.25
N PHE A 78 -7.97 5.37 -0.55
CA PHE A 78 -9.33 4.85 -0.71
C PHE A 78 -9.44 3.99 -1.97
N ILE A 79 -8.87 4.47 -3.08
CA ILE A 79 -9.03 3.84 -4.39
C ILE A 79 -8.42 2.45 -4.39
N ALA A 80 -7.23 2.25 -3.83
CA ALA A 80 -6.57 0.94 -3.80
C ALA A 80 -7.40 -0.15 -3.07
N PRO A 81 -7.80 0.02 -1.80
CA PRO A 81 -8.58 -1.00 -1.09
C PRO A 81 -10.00 -1.17 -1.64
N LEU A 82 -10.68 -0.09 -2.02
CA LEU A 82 -12.07 -0.16 -2.50
C LEU A 82 -12.17 -0.77 -3.90
N SER A 83 -11.31 -0.35 -4.83
CA SER A 83 -11.29 -0.90 -6.19
C SER A 83 -10.92 -2.37 -6.17
N CYS A 84 -9.94 -2.77 -5.37
CA CYS A 84 -9.57 -4.18 -5.18
C CYS A 84 -10.78 -5.00 -4.71
N TYR A 85 -11.51 -4.50 -3.70
CA TYR A 85 -12.68 -5.19 -3.18
C TYR A 85 -13.85 -5.28 -4.17
N ILE A 86 -14.17 -4.18 -4.86
CA ILE A 86 -15.27 -4.14 -5.84
C ILE A 86 -14.93 -5.04 -7.03
N LEU A 87 -13.74 -4.93 -7.59
CA LEU A 87 -13.31 -5.71 -8.74
C LEU A 87 -13.22 -7.20 -8.41
N ALA A 88 -12.70 -7.55 -7.23
CA ALA A 88 -12.70 -8.92 -6.74
C ALA A 88 -14.12 -9.50 -6.63
N ARG A 89 -15.11 -8.73 -6.16
CA ARG A 89 -16.52 -9.19 -6.11
C ARG A 89 -17.15 -9.38 -7.48
N THR A 90 -16.72 -8.62 -8.48
CA THR A 90 -17.20 -8.76 -9.86
C THR A 90 -16.49 -9.86 -10.65
N GLY A 91 -15.60 -10.63 -10.01
CA GLY A 91 -14.84 -11.71 -10.65
C GLY A 91 -13.62 -11.24 -11.44
N ASN A 92 -13.23 -9.96 -11.34
CA ASN A 92 -12.10 -9.39 -12.08
C ASN A 92 -10.94 -9.12 -11.12
N LEU A 93 -10.33 -10.20 -10.63
CA LEU A 93 -9.33 -10.10 -9.55
C LEU A 93 -8.00 -9.51 -10.04
N ALA A 94 -7.64 -9.73 -11.31
CA ALA A 94 -6.41 -9.23 -11.92
C ALA A 94 -6.30 -7.69 -11.96
N PRO A 95 -7.24 -6.94 -12.56
CA PRO A 95 -7.17 -5.48 -12.55
C PRO A 95 -7.31 -4.91 -11.13
N GLY A 96 -8.06 -5.58 -10.24
CA GLY A 96 -8.19 -5.16 -8.85
C GLY A 96 -6.89 -5.31 -8.05
N LEU A 97 -6.14 -6.39 -8.29
CA LEU A 97 -4.81 -6.57 -7.71
C LEU A 97 -3.82 -5.57 -8.28
N PHE A 98 -3.87 -5.29 -9.58
CA PHE A 98 -3.00 -4.30 -10.22
C PHE A 98 -3.16 -2.91 -9.58
N ILE A 99 -4.41 -2.47 -9.34
CA ILE A 99 -4.67 -1.21 -8.62
C ILE A 99 -4.21 -1.28 -7.16
N ALA A 100 -4.41 -2.40 -6.47
CA ALA A 100 -3.92 -2.55 -5.11
C ALA A 100 -2.40 -2.45 -5.02
N MET A 101 -1.66 -3.11 -5.91
CA MET A 101 -0.19 -3.07 -5.94
C MET A 101 0.33 -1.70 -6.36
N GLY A 102 -0.16 -1.16 -7.49
CA GLY A 102 0.26 0.15 -7.98
C GLY A 102 -0.10 1.29 -7.02
N GLY A 103 -1.31 1.26 -6.46
CA GLY A 103 -1.76 2.23 -5.47
C GLY A 103 -0.93 2.18 -4.19
N SER A 104 -0.62 0.98 -3.67
CA SER A 104 0.27 0.84 -2.51
C SER A 104 1.69 1.34 -2.79
N ALA A 105 2.23 1.11 -3.99
CA ALA A 105 3.55 1.59 -4.38
C ALA A 105 3.60 3.13 -4.54
N ILE A 106 2.56 3.73 -5.12
CA ILE A 106 2.42 5.19 -5.22
C ILE A 106 2.41 5.82 -3.82
N LEU A 107 1.63 5.24 -2.89
CA LEU A 107 1.59 5.72 -1.51
C LEU A 107 2.95 5.57 -0.81
N LEU A 108 3.65 4.45 -1.03
CA LEU A 108 4.97 4.23 -0.43
C LEU A 108 6.00 5.25 -0.91
N ALA A 109 5.94 5.63 -2.18
CA ALA A 109 6.86 6.60 -2.79
C ALA A 109 6.58 8.06 -2.39
N ASN A 110 5.40 8.36 -1.82
CA ASN A 110 5.01 9.72 -1.40
C ASN A 110 4.62 9.76 0.10
N PRO A 111 5.56 9.48 1.01
CA PRO A 111 5.27 9.44 2.44
C PRO A 111 4.90 10.82 3.02
N MET A 112 5.47 11.91 2.48
CA MET A 112 5.22 13.28 2.94
C MET A 112 3.77 13.70 2.77
N GLU A 113 3.19 13.43 1.60
CA GLU A 113 1.79 13.74 1.27
C GLU A 113 0.80 13.05 2.22
N ILE A 114 1.15 11.85 2.69
CA ILE A 114 0.35 11.08 3.64
C ILE A 114 0.52 11.62 5.06
N ALA A 115 1.74 12.02 5.42
CA ALA A 115 2.03 12.62 6.72
C ALA A 115 1.27 13.94 6.91
N GLU A 116 1.32 14.85 5.94
CA GLU A 116 0.58 16.11 5.96
C GLU A 116 -0.93 15.86 6.08
N PHE A 117 -1.46 14.91 5.30
CA PHE A 117 -2.88 14.53 5.41
C PHE A 117 -3.22 13.96 6.80
N SER A 118 -2.31 13.18 7.40
CA SER A 118 -2.49 12.61 8.73
C SER A 118 -2.44 13.66 9.84
N GLU A 119 -1.61 14.69 9.72
CA GLU A 119 -1.51 15.79 10.71
C GLU A 119 -2.81 16.61 10.79
N VAL A 120 -3.48 16.81 9.66
CA VAL A 120 -4.76 17.54 9.60
C VAL A 120 -5.87 16.83 10.38
N PHE A 121 -5.91 15.50 10.33
CA PHE A 121 -6.99 14.71 10.92
C PHE A 121 -6.63 14.10 12.28
N GLY A 122 -5.35 13.92 12.62
CA GLY A 122 -4.88 13.39 13.89
C GLY A 122 -5.13 11.88 14.08
N TRP A 123 -5.28 11.43 15.34
CA TRP A 123 -5.46 10.02 15.68
C TRP A 123 -6.65 9.28 15.00
N PRO A 124 -7.81 9.92 14.67
CA PRO A 124 -8.89 9.25 13.95
C PRO A 124 -8.47 8.74 12.57
N PHE A 125 -7.49 9.39 11.92
CA PHE A 125 -6.99 8.99 10.61
C PHE A 125 -6.26 7.65 10.69
N ALA A 126 -5.51 7.37 11.76
CA ALA A 126 -4.85 6.08 11.95
C ALA A 126 -5.87 4.92 12.04
N ILE A 127 -6.97 5.11 12.79
CA ILE A 127 -8.05 4.13 12.87
C ILE A 127 -8.73 3.96 11.51
N PHE A 128 -8.91 5.06 10.79
CA PHE A 128 -9.48 5.06 9.46
C PHE A 128 -8.62 4.27 8.46
N CYS A 129 -7.30 4.47 8.45
CA CYS A 129 -6.36 3.69 7.63
C CYS A 129 -6.39 2.20 7.96
N ILE A 130 -6.50 1.83 9.24
CA ILE A 130 -6.71 0.43 9.64
C ILE A 130 -8.04 -0.10 9.09
N ALA A 131 -9.12 0.67 9.21
CA ALA A 131 -10.42 0.27 8.68
C ALA A 131 -10.42 0.07 7.15
N LEU A 132 -9.61 0.84 6.42
CA LEU A 132 -9.42 0.71 4.97
C LEU A 132 -8.72 -0.59 4.54
N THR A 133 -8.07 -1.32 5.45
CA THR A 133 -7.50 -2.65 5.14
C THR A 133 -8.52 -3.78 5.19
N ILE A 134 -9.67 -3.55 5.85
CA ILE A 134 -10.75 -4.55 6.01
C ILE A 134 -11.28 -5.06 4.66
N PRO A 135 -11.55 -4.21 3.64
CA PRO A 135 -11.93 -4.66 2.30
C PRO A 135 -10.92 -5.65 1.69
N MET A 136 -9.62 -5.36 1.77
CA MET A 136 -8.57 -6.25 1.23
C MET A 136 -8.48 -7.57 2.02
N LEU A 137 -8.57 -7.52 3.36
CA LEU A 137 -8.64 -8.72 4.21
C LEU A 137 -9.88 -9.58 3.89
N TYR A 138 -11.00 -8.96 3.55
CA TYR A 138 -12.21 -9.68 3.15
C TYR A 138 -12.02 -10.43 1.82
N VAL A 139 -11.29 -9.85 0.87
CA VAL A 139 -10.92 -10.53 -0.38
C VAL A 139 -10.04 -11.75 -0.08
N LEU A 140 -9.02 -11.60 0.76
CA LEU A 140 -8.14 -12.69 1.20
C LEU A 140 -8.90 -13.84 1.90
N LYS A 141 -9.91 -13.50 2.71
CA LYS A 141 -10.77 -14.48 3.38
C LYS A 141 -11.70 -15.19 2.40
N SER A 142 -12.16 -14.49 1.36
CA SER A 142 -13.10 -14.99 0.35
C SER A 142 -12.45 -15.78 -0.79
N LYS A 143 -11.12 -15.99 -0.76
CA LYS A 143 -10.34 -16.71 -1.81
C LYS A 143 -10.89 -18.05 -2.28
N LYS A 144 -11.65 -18.78 -1.46
CA LYS A 144 -12.26 -20.07 -1.86
C LYS A 144 -13.41 -19.92 -2.85
N LYS A 145 -14.06 -18.75 -2.89
CA LYS A 145 -15.19 -18.45 -3.79
C LYS A 145 -14.75 -17.73 -5.05
N LEU A 146 -13.56 -17.14 -5.04
CA LEU A 146 -13.10 -16.20 -6.07
C LEU A 146 -12.04 -16.79 -6.99
N LEU A 147 -11.36 -17.86 -6.57
CA LEU A 147 -10.22 -18.44 -7.28
C LEU A 147 -10.34 -19.96 -7.30
N ASP A 148 -10.08 -20.54 -8.47
CA ASP A 148 -10.05 -21.99 -8.64
C ASP A 148 -8.92 -22.63 -7.80
N PRO A 149 -9.12 -23.85 -7.29
CA PRO A 149 -8.12 -24.51 -6.47
C PRO A 149 -6.87 -24.87 -7.30
N GLY A 150 -5.72 -24.27 -6.98
CA GLY A 150 -4.46 -24.52 -7.69
C GLY A 150 -3.29 -23.64 -7.22
N LYS A 151 -2.15 -23.69 -7.94
CA LYS A 151 -0.94 -22.87 -7.71
C LYS A 151 -1.24 -21.38 -7.88
N GLU A 152 -2.09 -21.02 -8.85
CA GLU A 152 -2.50 -19.64 -9.09
C GLU A 152 -3.15 -19.01 -7.86
N ARG A 153 -4.02 -19.74 -7.15
CA ARG A 153 -4.68 -19.21 -5.95
C ARG A 153 -3.68 -18.84 -4.85
N THR A 154 -2.58 -19.58 -4.72
CA THR A 154 -1.53 -19.22 -3.76
C THR A 154 -0.80 -17.96 -4.21
N THR A 155 -0.44 -17.86 -5.51
CA THR A 155 0.16 -16.67 -6.13
C THR A 155 -0.66 -15.41 -5.89
N TRP A 156 -1.96 -15.43 -6.22
CA TRP A 156 -2.87 -14.31 -6.03
C TRP A 156 -3.01 -13.88 -4.56
N CYS A 157 -3.01 -14.85 -3.64
CA CYS A 157 -3.07 -14.54 -2.21
C CYS A 157 -1.76 -13.95 -1.70
N THR A 158 -0.60 -14.41 -2.19
CA THR A 158 0.71 -13.86 -1.85
C THR A 158 0.84 -12.42 -2.32
N LEU A 159 0.49 -12.13 -3.57
CA LEU A 159 0.55 -10.77 -4.12
C LEU A 159 -0.37 -9.82 -3.37
N LEU A 160 -1.60 -10.27 -3.05
CA LEU A 160 -2.54 -9.45 -2.28
C LEU A 160 -2.07 -9.23 -0.83
N SER A 161 -1.41 -10.21 -0.21
CA SER A 161 -0.79 -10.01 1.11
C SER A 161 0.38 -9.04 1.06
N ALA A 162 1.23 -9.12 0.03
CA ALA A 162 2.34 -8.20 -0.16
C ALA A 162 1.83 -6.76 -0.38
N SER A 163 0.83 -6.56 -1.24
CA SER A 163 0.23 -5.23 -1.45
C SER A 163 -0.37 -4.65 -0.17
N LEU A 164 -0.91 -5.52 0.69
CA LEU A 164 -1.51 -5.13 1.97
C LEU A 164 -0.43 -4.74 3.00
N LEU A 165 0.70 -5.45 3.02
CA LEU A 165 1.86 -5.05 3.84
C LEU A 165 2.44 -3.72 3.37
N VAL A 166 2.64 -3.55 2.06
CA VAL A 166 3.11 -2.27 1.47
C VAL A 166 2.14 -1.13 1.81
N PHE A 167 0.83 -1.37 1.70
CA PHE A 167 -0.18 -0.38 2.13
C PHE A 167 -0.06 -0.03 3.62
N THR A 168 0.19 -1.03 4.47
CA THR A 168 0.34 -0.83 5.91
C THR A 168 1.56 0.03 6.22
N ILE A 169 2.68 -0.21 5.54
CA ILE A 169 3.90 0.59 5.67
C ILE A 169 3.67 2.01 5.14
N ALA A 170 3.02 2.15 4.00
CA ALA A 170 2.82 3.46 3.38
C ALA A 170 1.79 4.34 4.11
N ALA A 171 0.69 3.77 4.62
CA ALA A 171 -0.44 4.53 5.16
C ALA A 171 -0.58 4.43 6.68
N ILE A 172 -0.39 3.23 7.26
CA ILE A 172 -0.68 2.98 8.68
C ILE A 172 0.52 3.37 9.56
N VAL A 173 1.75 3.15 9.10
CA VAL A 173 2.96 3.49 9.87
C VAL A 173 3.19 5.01 10.02
N PRO A 174 2.97 5.85 8.99
CA PRO A 174 3.02 7.31 9.18
C PRO A 174 1.89 7.80 10.08
N SER A 175 0.66 7.31 9.87
CA SER A 175 -0.50 7.75 10.66
C SER A 175 -0.47 7.30 12.12
N SER A 176 0.08 6.11 12.41
CA SER A 176 0.31 5.65 13.78
C SER A 176 1.38 6.50 14.48
N GLY A 177 2.40 6.96 13.76
CA GLY A 177 3.40 7.90 14.26
C GLY A 177 2.79 9.23 14.71
N VAL A 178 1.93 9.82 13.86
CA VAL A 178 1.20 11.06 14.21
C VAL A 178 0.24 10.84 15.38
N ALA A 179 -0.50 9.73 15.40
CA ALA A 179 -1.39 9.41 16.50
C ALA A 179 -0.64 9.24 17.84
N LEU A 180 0.54 8.60 17.82
CA LEU A 180 1.37 8.43 19.01
C LEU A 180 1.88 9.77 19.54
N ALA A 181 2.30 10.68 18.64
CA ALA A 181 2.71 12.03 19.03
C ALA A 181 1.57 12.78 19.74
N ASP A 182 0.33 12.64 19.26
CA ASP A 182 -0.87 13.26 19.83
C ASP A 182 -1.23 12.71 21.23
N PHE A 183 -0.92 11.44 21.52
CA PHE A 183 -1.20 10.81 22.82
C PHE A 183 -0.06 10.91 23.84
N SER A 184 1.20 11.03 23.41
CA SER A 184 2.37 10.94 24.33
C SER A 184 3.09 12.26 24.61
N CYS A 185 2.83 13.32 23.85
CA CYS A 185 3.57 14.58 23.96
C CYS A 185 2.61 15.73 24.30
N GLU A 186 2.14 15.81 25.56
CA GLU A 186 1.35 16.94 26.04
C GLU A 186 2.17 18.24 26.26
N ASP A 187 3.50 18.23 26.13
CA ASP A 187 4.31 19.44 26.28
C ASP A 187 5.35 19.62 25.15
N GLU A 188 5.17 20.71 24.39
CA GLU A 188 6.19 21.47 23.65
C GLU A 188 7.13 20.74 22.67
N VAL A 189 6.64 19.96 21.70
CA VAL A 189 7.47 19.69 20.50
C VAL A 189 6.65 19.57 19.20
N GLY A 190 5.94 20.65 18.84
CA GLY A 190 5.38 20.82 17.49
C GLY A 190 6.43 21.00 16.37
N ASN A 191 7.67 20.55 16.59
CA ASN A 191 8.81 20.81 15.70
C ASN A 191 9.70 19.58 15.43
N LEU A 192 9.30 18.36 15.85
CA LEU A 192 10.08 17.14 15.56
C LEU A 192 9.54 16.33 14.37
N LEU A 193 8.35 16.61 13.84
CA LEU A 193 7.84 15.89 12.67
C LEU A 193 8.49 16.38 11.35
N SER A 194 9.09 17.58 11.34
CA SER A 194 9.80 18.13 10.17
C SER A 194 11.23 17.58 10.00
N GLU A 195 11.78 16.87 10.98
CA GLU A 195 13.21 16.44 10.96
C GLU A 195 13.38 14.93 11.20
N VAL A 196 12.30 14.15 11.31
CA VAL A 196 12.42 12.69 11.25
C VAL A 196 12.32 12.26 9.80
N ASP A 197 13.42 12.53 9.10
CA ASP A 197 13.81 11.80 7.90
C ASP A 197 13.71 10.30 8.20
N VAL A 198 12.86 9.61 7.45
CA VAL A 198 12.52 8.19 7.63
C VAL A 198 13.77 7.29 7.49
N LEU A 199 14.89 7.85 7.00
CA LEU A 199 16.18 7.18 6.79
C LEU A 199 17.35 7.72 7.65
N SER A 200 17.20 8.76 8.48
CA SER A 200 18.36 9.39 9.13
C SER A 200 18.86 8.73 10.41
N GLY A 201 18.22 7.64 10.88
CA GLY A 201 18.74 6.87 12.02
C GLY A 201 18.95 7.67 13.32
N THR A 202 18.36 8.87 13.46
CA THR A 202 18.50 9.70 14.65
C THR A 202 17.46 9.33 15.69
N SER A 203 17.86 8.35 16.50
CA SER A 203 17.31 8.01 17.80
C SER A 203 17.42 9.21 18.74
N ASP A 204 16.30 9.86 19.08
CA ASP A 204 16.11 10.25 20.49
C ASP A 204 14.64 10.42 20.91
N ALA A 205 14.35 9.77 22.05
CA ALA A 205 13.25 9.99 22.98
C ALA A 205 11.79 9.79 22.53
N CYS A 206 11.41 8.53 22.30
CA CYS A 206 10.52 7.83 23.24
C CYS A 206 10.47 6.36 22.84
N SER A 207 9.89 5.52 23.68
CA SER A 207 9.53 4.11 23.43
C SER A 207 8.63 3.90 22.18
N ALA A 208 8.48 4.90 21.32
CA ALA A 208 7.56 5.06 20.20
C ALA A 208 7.97 4.33 18.92
N LEU A 209 9.25 3.97 18.72
CA LEU A 209 9.66 3.24 17.51
C LEU A 209 9.01 1.85 17.44
N THR A 210 8.95 1.12 18.56
CA THR A 210 8.30 -0.20 18.64
C THR A 210 6.79 -0.11 18.44
N TYR A 211 6.14 0.94 18.94
CA TYR A 211 4.69 1.13 18.79
C TYR A 211 4.31 1.65 17.39
N ARG A 212 5.19 2.40 16.72
CA ARG A 212 4.99 2.89 15.35
C ARG A 212 4.84 1.73 14.35
N TYR A 213 5.61 0.66 14.54
CA TYR A 213 5.57 -0.55 13.71
C TYR A 213 4.66 -1.67 14.25
N ALA A 214 4.06 -1.51 15.44
CA ALA A 214 3.07 -2.44 15.97
C ALA A 214 1.91 -2.77 14.99
N PRO A 215 1.44 -1.83 14.15
CA PRO A 215 0.44 -2.13 13.14
C PRO A 215 0.90 -3.14 12.08
N ILE A 216 2.21 -3.22 11.76
CA ILE A 216 2.75 -4.23 10.83
C ILE A 216 2.54 -5.61 11.42
N LEU A 217 2.92 -5.83 12.68
CA LEU A 217 2.72 -7.11 13.38
C LEU A 217 1.23 -7.46 13.48
N GLY A 218 0.39 -6.48 13.82
CA GLY A 218 -1.06 -6.65 13.83
C GLY A 218 -1.61 -7.08 12.47
N MET A 219 -1.06 -6.52 11.40
CA MET A 219 -1.47 -6.85 10.04
C MET A 219 -0.99 -8.23 9.60
N VAL A 220 0.24 -8.61 9.91
CA VAL A 220 0.78 -9.96 9.67
C VAL A 220 -0.13 -11.01 10.33
N LEU A 221 -0.53 -10.78 11.59
CA LEU A 221 -1.48 -11.65 12.29
C LEU A 221 -2.87 -11.67 11.62
N ALA A 222 -3.38 -10.51 11.19
CA ALA A 222 -4.67 -10.41 10.51
C ALA A 222 -4.68 -11.14 9.16
N ILE A 223 -3.61 -11.01 8.37
CA ILE A 223 -3.44 -11.74 7.11
C ILE A 223 -3.26 -13.24 7.40
N GLY A 224 -2.46 -13.63 8.40
CA GLY A 224 -2.29 -15.02 8.83
C GLY A 224 -3.62 -15.67 9.26
N TYR A 225 -4.51 -14.91 9.91
CA TYR A 225 -5.86 -15.36 10.23
C TYR A 225 -6.75 -15.49 8.96
N ALA A 226 -6.70 -14.50 8.06
CA ALA A 226 -7.43 -14.55 6.79
C ALA A 226 -6.90 -15.65 5.84
N TRP A 227 -5.62 -16.02 5.98
CA TRP A 227 -4.93 -17.01 5.17
C TRP A 227 -3.93 -17.86 5.98
N PRO A 228 -4.41 -18.91 6.65
CA PRO A 228 -3.57 -19.73 7.54
C PRO A 228 -2.44 -20.49 6.83
N LYS A 229 -2.56 -20.73 5.52
CA LYS A 229 -1.49 -21.35 4.71
C LYS A 229 -0.41 -20.37 4.25
N GLY A 230 -0.70 -19.07 4.22
CA GLY A 230 0.26 -18.02 3.82
C GLY A 230 1.06 -17.47 4.99
N LYS A 231 0.73 -17.84 6.23
CA LYS A 231 1.34 -17.29 7.44
C LYS A 231 2.87 -17.31 7.38
N LYS A 232 3.47 -18.44 6.99
CA LYS A 232 4.93 -18.58 6.92
C LYS A 232 5.57 -17.59 5.94
N ILE A 233 4.99 -17.46 4.74
CA ILE A 233 5.48 -16.56 3.68
C ILE A 233 5.42 -15.09 4.14
N ILE A 234 4.39 -14.74 4.90
CA ILE A 234 4.17 -13.38 5.39
C ILE A 234 5.09 -13.07 6.57
N ASP A 235 5.29 -14.02 7.48
CA ASP A 235 6.23 -13.89 8.59
C ASP A 235 7.64 -13.63 8.02
N ASP A 236 8.07 -14.43 7.04
CA ASP A 236 9.36 -14.28 6.35
C ASP A 236 9.48 -12.89 5.65
N LEU A 237 8.45 -12.45 4.90
CA LEU A 237 8.42 -11.12 4.27
C LEU A 237 8.47 -9.98 5.29
N SER A 238 7.78 -10.13 6.42
CA SER A 238 7.77 -9.11 7.47
C SER A 238 9.11 -9.00 8.16
N ASP A 239 9.80 -10.12 8.36
CA ASP A 239 11.13 -10.15 8.93
C ASP A 239 12.15 -9.51 7.97
N ASP A 240 12.08 -9.80 6.67
CA ASP A 240 12.92 -9.14 5.64
C ASP A 240 12.68 -7.61 5.61
N PHE A 241 11.43 -7.15 5.68
CA PHE A 241 11.12 -5.72 5.76
C PHE A 241 11.65 -5.08 7.05
N LEU A 242 11.57 -5.78 8.18
CA LEU A 242 12.05 -5.27 9.48
C LEU A 242 13.58 -5.26 9.57
N ASP A 243 14.25 -6.19 8.91
CA ASP A 243 15.71 -6.23 8.86
C ASP A 243 16.25 -5.18 7.87
N GLY A 244 15.59 -4.96 6.74
CA GLY A 244 15.92 -3.85 5.83
C GLY A 244 15.70 -2.44 6.40
N LEU A 245 14.99 -2.32 7.55
CA LEU A 245 14.82 -1.06 8.30
C LEU A 245 15.91 -0.83 9.37
N LYS A 246 16.79 -1.82 9.63
CA LYS A 246 17.88 -1.72 10.62
C LYS A 246 19.21 -1.30 10.02
N ASP A 247 19.36 -1.43 8.71
CA ASP A 247 20.52 -0.97 7.92
C ASP A 247 20.30 0.45 7.39
#